data_AF-A0A9P7GA87-F1
#
_entry.id   AF-A0A9P7GA87-F1
#
_cell.length_a   1.000
_cell.length_b   1.000
_cell.length_c   1.000
_cell.angle_alpha   90.00
_cell.angle_beta   90.00
_cell.angle_gamma   90.00
#
_symmetry.space_group_name_H-M   'P 1'
#
loop_
_entity.id
_entity.type
_entity.pdbx_description
1 polymer ?
#
loop_
_entity_poly.entity_id
_entity_poly.type
_entity_poly.pdbx_seq_one_letter_code
_entity_poly.pdbx_strand_id
1 'polypeptide(L)'
;MSNLFTSTYPPYDPTDETGFSYETVVKRWPIIITGVIDQLHRDCHTLSLQAQEPGADAGPLEAKIGEGKAIIEKISKLKYQMGRDHPLE
;
A
#
# COMPACT_ATOMS: atom_id res chain seq x y z
N MET A 1 -29.15 12.14 -20.28
CA MET A 1 -27.90 11.54 -20.84
C MET A 1 -26.76 12.45 -20.40
N SER A 2 -25.92 11.96 -19.49
CA SER A 2 -24.82 12.69 -18.87
C SER A 2 -23.70 12.96 -19.87
N ASN A 3 -23.37 14.24 -20.10
CA ASN A 3 -22.18 14.64 -20.85
C ASN A 3 -20.93 14.24 -20.04
N LEU A 4 -20.30 13.13 -20.40
CA LEU A 4 -18.97 12.78 -19.93
C LEU A 4 -17.96 13.72 -20.61
N PHE A 5 -17.24 14.50 -19.80
CA PHE A 5 -16.11 15.30 -20.28
C PHE A 5 -15.09 14.37 -20.95
N THR A 6 -14.82 14.60 -22.23
CA THR A 6 -13.81 13.88 -22.99
C THR A 6 -12.59 14.77 -23.15
N SER A 7 -11.49 14.40 -22.50
CA SER A 7 -10.21 15.09 -22.63
C SER A 7 -9.69 14.93 -24.07
N THR A 8 -9.17 16.01 -24.64
CA THR A 8 -8.53 16.01 -25.97
C THR A 8 -7.19 15.28 -25.97
N TYR A 9 -6.58 15.09 -24.79
CA TYR A 9 -5.29 14.41 -24.63
C TYR A 9 -5.47 12.97 -24.16
N PRO A 10 -4.71 12.01 -24.71
CA PRO A 10 -4.73 10.63 -24.24
C PRO A 10 -4.26 10.56 -22.78
N PRO A 11 -4.72 9.56 -22.00
CA PRO A 11 -4.21 9.29 -20.68
C PRO A 11 -2.68 9.09 -20.70
N TYR A 12 -2.00 9.48 -19.62
CA TYR A 12 -0.58 9.21 -19.47
C TYR A 12 -0.32 7.70 -19.46
N ASP A 13 0.63 7.26 -20.28
CA ASP A 13 0.99 5.87 -20.42
C ASP A 13 2.16 5.52 -19.47
N PRO A 14 1.95 4.68 -18.45
CA PRO A 14 3.03 4.26 -17.55
C PRO A 14 3.99 3.24 -18.18
N THR A 15 3.78 2.83 -19.44
CA THR A 15 4.70 1.97 -20.21
C THR A 15 5.70 2.77 -21.04
N ASP A 16 5.49 4.07 -21.25
CA ASP A 16 6.47 4.96 -21.87
C ASP A 16 7.63 5.24 -20.92
N GLU A 17 8.76 4.56 -21.13
CA GLU A 17 9.97 4.67 -20.29
C GLU A 17 10.57 6.08 -20.23
N THR A 18 10.27 6.93 -21.22
CA THR A 18 10.72 8.32 -21.27
C THR A 18 9.77 9.27 -20.54
N GLY A 19 8.56 8.80 -20.24
CA GLY A 19 7.51 9.54 -19.58
C GLY A 19 7.64 9.58 -18.05
N PHE A 20 7.16 10.67 -17.47
CA PHE A 20 7.09 10.83 -16.01
C PHE A 20 6.18 9.79 -15.32
N SER A 21 5.17 9.30 -16.06
CA SER A 21 4.27 8.22 -15.63
C SER A 21 5.02 6.92 -15.34
N TYR A 22 5.95 6.51 -16.20
CA TYR A 22 6.80 5.34 -15.96
C TYR A 22 7.70 5.54 -14.75
N GLU A 23 8.39 6.68 -14.65
CA GLU A 23 9.24 6.98 -13.48
C GLU A 23 8.43 6.90 -12.17
N THR A 24 7.21 7.42 -12.19
CA THR A 24 6.33 7.42 -11.03
C THR A 24 5.87 6.01 -10.66
N VAL A 25 5.31 5.27 -11.60
CA VAL A 25 4.70 3.95 -11.33
C VAL A 25 5.77 2.89 -11.07
N VAL A 26 6.84 2.84 -11.87
CA VAL A 26 7.84 1.78 -11.79
C VAL A 26 8.89 2.05 -10.72
N LYS A 27 9.28 3.31 -10.49
CA LYS A 27 10.35 3.65 -9.53
C LYS A 27 9.82 4.17 -8.20
N ARG A 28 8.88 5.13 -8.22
CA ARG A 28 8.45 5.83 -6.99
C ARG A 28 7.42 5.06 -6.18
N TRP A 29 6.42 4.45 -6.82
CA TRP A 29 5.36 3.73 -6.10
C TRP A 29 5.90 2.56 -5.25
N PRO A 30 6.84 1.70 -5.71
CA PRO A 30 7.41 0.66 -4.87
C PRO A 30 8.07 1.19 -3.60
N ILE A 31 8.69 2.37 -3.67
CA ILE A 31 9.31 3.05 -2.51
C ILE A 31 8.23 3.50 -1.53
N ILE A 32 7.18 4.18 -2.02
CA ILE A 32 6.06 4.66 -1.19
C ILE A 32 5.37 3.49 -0.50
N ILE A 33 5.06 2.43 -1.25
CA ILE A 33 4.39 1.24 -0.73
C ILE A 33 5.25 0.55 0.33
N THR A 34 6.57 0.46 0.12
CA THR A 34 7.49 -0.08 1.13
C THR A 34 7.47 0.78 2.40
N GLY A 35 7.49 2.10 2.27
CA GLY A 35 7.40 3.01 3.43
C GLY A 35 6.10 2.83 4.24
N VAL A 36 4.98 2.54 3.58
CA VAL A 36 3.71 2.23 4.26
C VAL A 36 3.80 0.90 5.01
N ILE A 37 4.36 -0.14 4.38
CA ILE A 37 4.58 -1.45 5.02
C ILE A 37 5.48 -1.30 6.25
N ASP A 38 6.56 -0.54 6.14
CA ASP A 38 7.50 -0.30 7.24
C ASP A 38 6.82 0.42 8.42
N GLN A 39 5.96 1.40 8.13
CA GLN A 39 5.21 2.11 9.17
C GLN A 39 4.25 1.16 9.89
N LEU A 40 3.48 0.35 9.15
CA LEU A 40 2.56 -0.61 9.74
C LEU A 40 3.28 -1.66 10.60
N HIS A 41 4.46 -2.11 10.19
CA HIS A 41 5.29 -3.00 11.00
C HIS A 41 5.72 -2.35 12.33
N ARG A 42 6.14 -1.07 12.30
CA ARG A 42 6.48 -0.33 13.52
C ARG A 42 5.27 -0.17 14.43
N ASP A 43 4.12 0.20 13.89
CA ASP A 43 2.90 0.39 14.66
C ASP A 43 2.44 -0.93 15.30
N CYS A 44 2.45 -2.03 14.54
CA CYS A 44 2.15 -3.36 15.07
C CYS A 44 3.12 -3.76 16.18
N HIS A 45 4.42 -3.48 16.02
CA HIS A 45 5.42 -3.77 17.05
C HIS A 45 5.16 -2.98 18.33
N THR A 46 4.88 -1.67 18.22
CA THR A 46 4.52 -0.83 19.37
C THR A 46 3.26 -1.35 20.08
N LEU A 47 2.23 -1.71 19.34
CA LEU A 47 1.00 -2.29 19.90
C LEU A 47 1.29 -3.63 20.60
N SER A 48 2.18 -4.46 20.05
CA SER A 48 2.57 -5.73 20.68
C SER A 48 3.29 -5.52 22.01
N LEU A 49 4.11 -4.47 22.12
CA LEU A 49 4.75 -4.11 23.40
C LEU A 49 3.71 -3.62 24.41
N GLN A 50 2.76 -2.78 23.99
CA GLN A 50 1.66 -2.30 24.85
C GLN A 50 0.79 -3.45 25.36
N ALA A 51 0.51 -4.46 24.51
CA ALA A 51 -0.27 -5.63 24.90
C ALA A 51 0.41 -6.48 25.98
N GLN A 52 1.73 -6.36 26.16
CA GLN A 52 2.49 -7.07 27.18
C GLN A 52 2.61 -6.28 28.50
N GLU A 53 2.15 -5.03 28.56
CA GLU A 53 2.24 -4.22 29.78
C GLU A 53 1.29 -4.75 30.87
N PRO A 54 1.72 -4.74 32.16
CA PRO A 54 0.86 -5.16 33.26
C PRO A 54 -0.41 -4.31 33.34
N GLY A 55 -1.58 -4.97 33.29
CA GLY A 55 -2.88 -4.30 33.34
C GLY A 55 -3.39 -3.79 31.99
N ALA A 56 -2.70 -4.08 30.89
CA ALA A 56 -3.19 -3.77 29.55
C ALA A 56 -4.40 -4.65 29.19
N ASP A 57 -5.38 -4.04 28.51
CA ASP A 57 -6.43 -4.80 27.83
C ASP A 57 -5.89 -5.29 26.48
N ALA A 58 -5.33 -6.50 26.48
CA ALA A 58 -4.69 -7.08 25.32
C ALA A 58 -5.67 -7.39 24.17
N GLY A 59 -6.96 -7.59 24.44
CA GLY A 59 -7.95 -8.00 23.43
C GLY A 59 -8.07 -7.01 22.26
N PRO A 60 -8.37 -5.72 22.52
CA PRO A 60 -8.43 -4.69 21.48
C PRO A 60 -7.10 -4.44 20.77
N LEU A 61 -5.97 -4.59 21.47
CA LEU A 61 -4.64 -4.39 20.90
C LEU A 61 -4.28 -5.50 19.92
N GLU A 62 -4.52 -6.76 20.28
CA GLU A 62 -4.34 -7.92 19.40
C GLU A 62 -5.24 -7.86 18.17
N ALA A 63 -6.48 -7.37 18.32
CA ALA A 63 -7.38 -7.16 17.17
C ALA A 63 -6.78 -6.16 16.16
N LYS A 64 -6.23 -5.02 16.64
CA LYS A 64 -5.57 -4.02 15.78
C LYS A 64 -4.29 -4.55 15.14
N ILE A 65 -3.51 -5.36 15.87
CA ILE A 65 -2.32 -6.02 15.31
C ILE A 65 -2.74 -6.98 14.20
N GLY A 66 -3.82 -7.75 14.39
CA GLY A 66 -4.39 -8.64 13.38
C GLY A 66 -4.81 -7.89 12.12
N GLU A 67 -5.52 -6.76 12.28
CA GLU A 67 -5.88 -5.88 11.16
C GLU A 67 -4.65 -5.34 10.44
N GLY A 68 -3.66 -4.83 11.18
CA GLY A 68 -2.41 -4.31 10.61
C GLY A 68 -1.66 -5.35 9.78
N LYS A 69 -1.58 -6.60 10.26
CA LYS A 69 -1.00 -7.73 9.51
C LYS A 69 -1.77 -8.03 8.22
N ALA A 70 -3.11 -8.01 8.25
CA ALA A 70 -3.92 -8.23 7.06
C ALA A 70 -3.75 -7.10 6.02
N ILE A 71 -3.57 -5.86 6.47
CA ILE A 71 -3.26 -4.73 5.58
C ILE A 71 -1.87 -4.91 4.95
N ILE A 72 -0.85 -5.25 5.75
CA ILE A 72 0.51 -5.53 5.26
C ILE A 72 0.48 -6.62 4.19
N GLU A 73 -0.25 -7.71 4.41
CA GLU A 73 -0.39 -8.80 3.45
C GLU A 73 -0.94 -8.32 2.10
N LYS A 74 -2.05 -7.58 2.12
CA LYS A 74 -2.69 -7.06 0.90
C LYS A 74 -1.77 -6.09 0.15
N ILE A 75 -1.13 -5.16 0.86
CA ILE A 75 -0.25 -4.16 0.26
C ILE A 75 1.04 -4.81 -0.27
N SER A 76 1.57 -5.82 0.42
CA SER A 76 2.73 -6.59 -0.04
C SER A 76 2.41 -7.38 -1.31
N LYS A 77 1.21 -7.98 -1.39
CA LYS A 77 0.71 -8.61 -2.62
C LYS A 77 0.64 -7.59 -3.74
N LEU A 78 0.04 -6.42 -3.52
CA LEU A 78 -0.04 -5.35 -4.53
C LEU A 78 1.33 -4.95 -5.06
N LYS A 79 2.31 -4.68 -4.17
CA LYS A 79 3.69 -4.36 -4.57
C LYS A 79 4.31 -5.46 -5.44
N TYR A 80 4.11 -6.72 -5.07
CA TYR A 80 4.60 -7.86 -5.83
C TYR A 80 3.97 -7.93 -7.23
N GLN A 81 2.65 -7.77 -7.33
CA GLN A 81 1.91 -7.83 -8.58
C GLN A 81 2.35 -6.70 -9.53
N MET A 82 2.44 -5.48 -9.00
CA MET A 82 2.94 -4.32 -9.76
C MET A 82 4.38 -4.53 -10.24
N GLY A 83 5.27 -5.05 -9.39
CA GLY A 83 6.67 -5.27 -9.75
C GLY A 83 6.89 -6.34 -10.82
N ARG A 84 5.86 -7.14 -11.13
CA ARG A 84 5.85 -8.14 -12.20
C ARG A 84 4.90 -7.81 -13.34
N ASP A 85 4.37 -6.59 -13.37
CA ASP A 85 3.43 -6.14 -14.41
C ASP A 85 2.21 -7.07 -14.55
N HIS A 86 1.69 -7.55 -13.42
CA HIS A 86 0.45 -8.33 -13.42
C HIS A 86 -0.77 -7.42 -13.63
N PRO A 87 -1.85 -7.93 -14.24
CA PRO A 87 -3.12 -7.21 -14.33
C PRO A 87 -3.65 -6.81 -12.95
N LEU A 88 -4.27 -5.63 -12.86
CA LEU A 88 -4.95 -5.19 -11.65
C LEU A 88 -6.23 -6.01 -11.46
N GLU A 89 -6.37 -6.68 -10.31
CA GLU A 89 -7.54 -7.46 -9.89
C GLU A 89 -8.40 -6.71 -8.87
#